data_AF-A0A411DJ31-F1
#
_entry.id   AF-A0A411DJ31-F1
#
_cell.length_a   1.000
_cell.length_b   1.000
_cell.length_c   1.000
_cell.angle_alpha   90.00
_cell.angle_beta   90.00
_cell.angle_gamma   90.00
#
_symmetry.space_group_name_H-M   'P 1'
#
loop_
_entity.id
_entity.type
_entity.pdbx_description
1 polymer ?
#
loop_
_entity_poly.entity_id
_entity_poly.type
_entity_poly.pdbx_seq_one_letter_code
_entity_poly.pdbx_strand_id
1 'polypeptide(L)'
;MKKYLIIGIIAVLCLIIYRYGFLIVFWLTTPKEGTLSSSEKILLEKIKTENHAKEVLREPKYNIDQPKDTTVYKIIVNKIPCTSDTLMLKNNASSIKKRLDDISLHQNYYKYQIFYECIDGKEYVYSFMRK
;
A
#
# COMPACT_ATOMS: atom_id res chain seq x y z
N MET A 1 50.04 23.85 9.22
CA MET A 1 49.47 22.49 9.09
C MET A 1 47.96 22.43 9.29
N LYS A 2 47.39 22.93 10.41
CA LYS A 2 45.92 22.91 10.65
C LYS A 2 45.06 23.49 9.51
N LYS A 3 45.46 24.61 8.90
CA LYS A 3 44.72 25.24 7.78
C LYS A 3 44.60 24.34 6.54
N TYR A 4 45.67 23.67 6.14
CA TYR A 4 45.67 22.76 4.98
C TYR A 4 44.87 21.48 5.24
N LEU A 5 44.85 21.02 6.49
CA LEU A 5 44.06 19.87 6.92
C LEU A 5 42.55 20.20 6.84
N ILE A 6 42.16 21.40 7.26
CA ILE A 6 40.78 21.90 7.12
C ILE A 6 40.37 22.02 5.65
N ILE A 7 41.22 22.58 4.79
CA ILE A 7 40.94 22.69 3.35
C ILE A 7 40.78 21.31 2.71
N GLY A 8 41.64 20.35 3.09
CA GLY A 8 41.52 18.96 2.61
C GLY A 8 40.20 18.30 3.00
N ILE A 9 39.77 18.48 4.25
CA ILE A 9 38.48 17.95 4.73
C ILE A 9 37.30 18.57 3.95
N ILE A 10 37.33 19.88 3.71
CA ILE A 10 36.29 20.59 2.95
C ILE A 10 36.23 20.07 1.52
N ALA A 11 37.37 19.90 0.84
CA ALA A 11 37.42 19.40 -0.53
C ALA A 11 36.83 17.98 -0.64
N VAL A 12 37.14 17.11 0.32
CA VAL A 12 36.59 15.74 0.38
C VAL A 12 35.08 15.77 0.62
N LEU A 13 34.59 16.62 1.54
CA LEU A 13 33.16 16.79 1.77
C LEU A 13 32.42 17.28 0.53
N CYS A 14 32.96 18.27 -0.19
CA CYS A 14 32.38 18.74 -1.46
C CYS A 14 32.30 17.63 -2.51
N LEU A 15 33.33 16.79 -2.63
CA LEU A 15 33.31 15.65 -3.54
C LEU A 15 32.25 14.60 -3.16
N ILE A 16 32.09 14.33 -1.86
CA ILE A 16 31.06 13.42 -1.35
C ILE A 16 29.66 13.98 -1.63
N ILE A 17 29.41 15.26 -1.37
CA ILE A 17 28.12 15.90 -1.65
C ILE A 17 27.85 15.95 -3.16
N TYR A 18 28.84 16.27 -3.99
CA TYR A 18 28.69 16.27 -5.44
C TYR A 18 28.32 14.89 -5.99
N ARG A 19 28.96 13.82 -5.49
CA ARG A 19 28.70 12.45 -5.95
C ARG A 19 27.48 11.79 -5.34
N TYR A 20 27.23 12.02 -4.06
CA TYR A 20 26.22 11.29 -3.27
C TYR A 20 25.08 12.18 -2.75
N GLY A 21 25.12 13.49 -2.97
CA GLY A 21 24.07 14.41 -2.55
C GLY A 21 22.71 14.05 -3.15
N PHE A 22 22.69 13.49 -4.36
CA PHE A 22 21.46 12.93 -4.95
C PHE A 22 20.84 11.83 -4.10
N LEU A 23 21.63 10.94 -3.47
CA LEU A 23 21.10 9.89 -2.60
C LEU A 23 20.42 10.47 -1.36
N ILE A 24 20.95 11.57 -0.82
CA ILE A 24 20.35 12.26 0.34
C ILE A 24 19.00 12.87 -0.07
N VAL A 25 18.94 13.55 -1.22
CA VAL A 25 17.68 14.11 -1.75
C VAL A 25 16.68 12.99 -2.06
N PHE A 26 17.13 11.91 -2.68
CA PHE A 26 16.30 10.74 -2.98
C PHE A 26 15.73 10.12 -1.69
N TRP A 27 16.55 9.96 -0.65
CA TRP A 27 16.10 9.44 0.64
C TRP A 27 15.10 10.35 1.34
N LEU A 28 15.29 11.67 1.28
CA LEU A 28 14.36 12.66 1.83
C LEU A 28 13.03 12.76 1.07
N THR A 29 13.04 12.50 -0.24
CA THR A 29 11.86 12.61 -1.11
C THR A 29 11.12 11.29 -1.29
N THR A 30 11.72 10.16 -0.89
CA THR A 30 11.07 8.85 -0.96
C THR A 30 9.88 8.83 0.01
N PRO A 31 8.64 8.63 -0.48
CA PRO A 31 7.47 8.58 0.38
C PRO A 31 7.59 7.38 1.33
N LYS A 32 7.35 7.62 2.61
CA LYS A 32 7.35 6.54 3.61
C LYS A 32 6.21 5.58 3.31
N GLU A 33 6.46 4.28 3.50
CA GLU A 33 5.39 3.29 3.54
C GLU A 33 4.41 3.69 4.63
N GLY A 34 3.12 3.74 4.30
CA GLY A 34 2.14 4.11 5.31
C GLY A 34 1.97 2.97 6.31
N THR A 35 1.79 3.32 7.58
CA THR A 35 1.55 2.33 8.62
C THR A 35 0.09 1.88 8.59
N LEU A 36 -0.13 0.57 8.45
CA LEU A 36 -1.46 -0.01 8.63
C LEU A 36 -1.91 0.13 10.08
N SER A 37 -3.15 0.58 10.28
CA SER A 37 -3.82 0.55 11.58
C SER A 37 -3.95 -0.90 12.07
N SER A 38 -3.99 -1.09 13.39
CA SER A 38 -4.22 -2.41 14.00
C SER A 38 -5.52 -3.06 13.49
N SER A 39 -6.59 -2.28 13.30
CA SER A 39 -7.86 -2.77 12.76
C SER A 39 -7.76 -3.21 11.31
N GLU A 40 -7.00 -2.49 10.48
CA GLU A 40 -6.74 -2.86 9.08
C GLU A 40 -5.93 -4.16 9.00
N LYS A 41 -4.90 -4.32 9.85
CA LYS A 41 -4.10 -5.56 9.89
C LYS A 41 -4.95 -6.78 10.20
N ILE A 42 -5.79 -6.68 11.24
CA ILE A 42 -6.72 -7.75 11.64
C ILE A 42 -7.68 -8.07 10.50
N LEU A 43 -8.20 -7.03 9.81
CA LEU A 43 -9.09 -7.24 8.67
C LEU A 43 -8.39 -7.97 7.53
N LEU A 44 -7.18 -7.56 7.13
CA LEU A 44 -6.43 -8.18 6.04
C LEU A 44 -6.08 -9.64 6.36
N GLU A 45 -5.69 -9.94 7.61
CA GLU A 45 -5.42 -11.30 8.05
C GLU A 45 -6.67 -12.19 8.05
N LYS A 46 -7.81 -11.62 8.45
CA LYS A 46 -9.10 -12.31 8.40
C LYS A 46 -9.51 -12.60 6.95
N ILE A 47 -9.35 -11.63 6.04
CA ILE A 47 -9.61 -11.82 4.61
C ILE A 47 -8.71 -12.91 4.03
N LYS A 48 -7.43 -12.92 4.40
CA LYS A 48 -6.46 -13.93 3.96
C LYS A 48 -6.92 -15.33 4.35
N THR A 49 -7.30 -15.51 5.61
CA THR A 49 -7.75 -16.80 6.15
C THR A 49 -9.06 -17.25 5.52
N GLU A 50 -10.06 -16.36 5.43
CA GLU A 50 -11.40 -16.67 4.89
C GLU A 50 -11.36 -17.03 3.39
N ASN A 51 -10.45 -16.46 2.62
CA ASN A 51 -10.34 -16.71 1.18
C ASN A 51 -9.27 -17.74 0.82
N HIS A 52 -8.61 -18.36 1.81
CA HIS A 52 -7.44 -19.23 1.60
C HIS A 52 -6.38 -18.61 0.67
N ALA A 53 -6.21 -17.29 0.78
CA ALA A 53 -5.32 -16.53 -0.07
C ALA A 53 -3.87 -16.69 0.38
N LYS A 54 -2.94 -16.77 -0.57
CA LYS A 54 -1.51 -16.76 -0.22
C LYS A 54 -1.11 -15.42 0.41
N GLU A 55 -1.65 -14.35 -0.15
CA GLU A 55 -1.32 -12.99 0.25
C GLU A 55 -2.52 -12.06 0.04
N VAL A 56 -2.66 -11.07 0.92
CA VAL A 56 -3.63 -9.99 0.76
C VAL A 56 -2.86 -8.68 0.87
N LEU A 57 -2.90 -7.90 -0.20
CA LEU A 57 -2.23 -6.61 -0.31
C LEU A 57 -3.25 -5.48 -0.29
N ARG A 58 -2.80 -4.29 0.09
CA ARG A 58 -3.61 -3.07 0.12
C ARG A 58 -2.91 -1.98 -0.66
N GLU A 59 -3.64 -1.29 -1.53
CA GLU A 59 -3.17 -0.08 -2.22
C GLU A 59 -4.05 1.14 -1.85
N PRO A 60 -3.47 2.34 -1.78
CA PRO A 60 -2.07 2.69 -2.03
C PRO A 60 -1.15 2.28 -0.87
N LYS A 61 0.04 1.75 -1.18
CA LYS A 61 1.04 1.32 -0.19
C LYS A 61 1.66 2.51 0.58
N TYR A 62 1.74 3.67 -0.06
CA TYR A 62 2.36 4.89 0.45
C TYR A 62 1.31 5.97 0.74
N ASN A 63 1.65 6.93 1.60
CA ASN A 63 0.80 8.09 1.93
C ASN A 63 -0.62 7.74 2.39
N ILE A 64 -0.76 6.69 3.22
CA ILE A 64 -2.07 6.23 3.73
C ILE A 64 -2.74 7.30 4.58
N ASP A 65 -1.95 7.93 5.44
CA ASP A 65 -2.41 8.88 6.45
C ASP A 65 -2.76 10.24 5.84
N GLN A 66 -2.18 10.56 4.68
CA GLN A 66 -2.38 11.82 3.96
C GLN A 66 -2.46 11.55 2.44
N PRO A 67 -3.56 10.95 1.95
CA PRO A 67 -3.77 10.82 0.52
C PRO A 67 -3.91 12.24 -0.05
N LYS A 68 -3.05 12.62 -1.01
CA LYS A 68 -3.04 13.99 -1.55
C LYS A 68 -4.37 14.35 -2.24
N ASP A 69 -5.01 13.38 -2.89
CA ASP A 69 -6.23 13.54 -3.68
C ASP A 69 -7.28 12.45 -3.36
N THR A 70 -8.47 12.56 -3.96
CA THR A 70 -9.48 11.51 -3.95
C THR A 70 -8.88 10.21 -4.46
N THR A 71 -8.76 9.22 -3.58
CA THR A 71 -8.02 7.99 -3.83
C THR A 71 -8.95 6.79 -3.73
N VAL A 72 -8.66 5.75 -4.52
CA VAL A 72 -9.34 4.47 -4.42
C VAL A 72 -8.56 3.59 -3.46
N TYR A 73 -9.24 3.05 -2.47
CA TYR A 73 -8.67 2.07 -1.55
C TYR A 73 -8.86 0.68 -2.15
N LYS A 74 -7.76 0.00 -2.48
CA LYS A 74 -7.79 -1.31 -3.11
C LYS A 74 -7.34 -2.39 -2.15
N ILE A 75 -8.01 -3.53 -2.18
CA ILE A 75 -7.58 -4.78 -1.56
C ILE A 75 -7.33 -5.77 -2.68
N ILE A 76 -6.16 -6.38 -2.71
CA ILE A 76 -5.78 -7.41 -3.68
C ILE A 76 -5.63 -8.72 -2.91
N VAL A 77 -6.51 -9.67 -3.20
CA VAL A 77 -6.52 -11.02 -2.63
C VAL A 77 -5.85 -11.95 -3.65
N ASN A 78 -4.61 -12.32 -3.39
CA ASN A 78 -3.74 -12.98 -4.37
C ASN A 78 -3.69 -14.51 -4.16
N LYS A 79 -3.62 -15.24 -5.29
CA LYS A 79 -3.48 -16.70 -5.39
C LYS A 79 -4.56 -17.42 -4.62
N ILE A 80 -5.80 -17.06 -4.90
CA ILE A 80 -6.94 -17.83 -4.40
C ILE A 80 -7.30 -18.96 -5.38
N PRO A 81 -7.74 -20.12 -4.87
CA PRO A 81 -8.39 -21.13 -5.70
C PRO A 81 -9.77 -20.60 -6.09
N CYS A 82 -9.84 -19.90 -7.21
CA CYS A 82 -11.11 -19.39 -7.71
C CYS A 82 -11.96 -20.56 -8.21
N THR A 83 -13.01 -20.88 -7.47
CA THR A 83 -14.17 -21.57 -8.05
C THR A 83 -14.81 -20.65 -9.09
N SER A 84 -15.40 -21.23 -10.14
CA SER A 84 -16.16 -20.51 -11.17
C SER A 84 -17.41 -19.76 -10.65
N ASP A 85 -17.64 -19.79 -9.33
CA ASP A 85 -18.75 -19.13 -8.67
C ASP A 85 -18.45 -17.64 -8.42
N THR A 86 -18.75 -16.84 -9.44
CA THR A 86 -18.67 -15.38 -9.39
C THR A 86 -19.62 -14.74 -8.38
N LEU A 87 -20.69 -15.45 -7.95
CA LEU A 87 -21.65 -14.96 -6.97
C LEU A 87 -21.04 -15.02 -5.56
N MET A 88 -20.35 -16.12 -5.24
CA MET A 88 -19.63 -16.26 -3.97
C MET A 88 -18.56 -15.16 -3.82
N LEU A 89 -17.74 -14.91 -4.86
CA LEU A 89 -16.74 -13.85 -4.84
C LEU A 89 -17.36 -12.46 -4.65
N LYS A 90 -18.49 -12.19 -5.31
CA LYS A 90 -19.23 -10.93 -5.14
C LYS A 90 -19.75 -10.76 -3.70
N ASN A 91 -20.28 -11.82 -3.10
CA ASN A 91 -20.77 -11.80 -1.71
C ASN A 91 -19.61 -11.56 -0.72
N ASN A 92 -18.47 -12.21 -0.93
CA ASN A 92 -17.26 -12.00 -0.15
C ASN A 92 -16.78 -10.55 -0.28
N ALA A 93 -16.73 -10.02 -1.50
CA ALA A 93 -16.36 -8.62 -1.74
C ALA A 93 -17.31 -7.65 -1.02
N SER A 94 -18.62 -7.92 -1.05
CA SER A 94 -19.59 -7.10 -0.31
C SER A 94 -19.43 -7.19 1.21
N SER A 95 -19.03 -8.36 1.74
CA SER A 95 -18.72 -8.54 3.16
C SER A 95 -17.49 -7.75 3.57
N ILE A 96 -16.43 -7.78 2.75
CA ILE A 96 -15.22 -6.98 2.93
C ILE A 96 -15.56 -5.49 2.93
N LYS A 97 -16.39 -5.04 2.00
CA LYS A 97 -16.87 -3.65 1.94
C LYS A 97 -17.52 -3.21 3.25
N LYS A 98 -18.43 -4.02 3.83
CA LYS A 98 -19.07 -3.68 5.11
C LYS A 98 -18.05 -3.53 6.23
N ARG A 99 -17.10 -4.45 6.32
CA ARG A 99 -16.04 -4.39 7.34
C ARG A 99 -15.09 -3.20 7.14
N LEU A 100 -14.88 -2.76 5.89
CA LEU A 100 -14.13 -1.54 5.59
C LEU A 100 -14.88 -0.27 5.99
N ASP A 101 -16.21 -0.25 5.85
CA ASP A 101 -17.03 0.88 6.34
C ASP A 101 -16.94 1.04 7.86
N ASP A 102 -16.76 -0.06 8.60
CA ASP A 102 -16.60 -0.05 10.07
C ASP A 102 -15.21 0.43 10.53
N ILE A 103 -14.24 0.54 9.62
CA ILE A 103 -12.89 1.03 9.93
C ILE A 103 -12.80 2.52 9.63
N SER A 104 -12.17 3.27 10.55
CA SER A 104 -11.88 4.69 10.36
C SER A 104 -10.76 4.89 9.33
N LEU A 105 -11.12 4.81 8.05
CA LEU A 105 -10.24 5.13 6.92
C LEU A 105 -10.25 6.64 6.63
N HIS A 106 -9.14 7.18 6.11
CA HIS A 106 -9.03 8.59 5.74
C HIS A 106 -10.15 9.04 4.78
N GLN A 107 -10.72 10.24 4.97
CA GLN A 107 -11.89 10.74 4.22
C GLN A 107 -11.68 10.81 2.69
N ASN A 108 -10.44 11.03 2.25
CA ASN A 108 -10.10 11.10 0.82
C ASN A 108 -10.26 9.76 0.08
N TYR A 109 -10.44 8.64 0.79
CA TYR A 109 -10.83 7.38 0.17
C TYR A 109 -12.33 7.37 -0.14
N TYR A 110 -12.68 7.56 -1.41
CA TYR A 110 -14.09 7.67 -1.86
C TYR A 110 -14.68 6.36 -2.39
N LYS A 111 -13.82 5.40 -2.72
CA LYS A 111 -14.20 4.13 -3.36
C LYS A 111 -13.32 2.99 -2.88
N TYR A 112 -13.94 1.82 -2.71
CA TYR A 112 -13.27 0.55 -2.49
C TYR A 112 -13.19 -0.27 -3.77
N GLN A 113 -12.06 -0.90 -4.01
CA GLN A 113 -11.92 -1.94 -5.03
C GLN A 113 -11.35 -3.20 -4.42
N ILE A 114 -11.97 -4.34 -4.68
CA ILE A 114 -11.50 -5.64 -4.24
C ILE A 114 -11.16 -6.44 -5.49
N PHE A 115 -9.87 -6.75 -5.61
CA PHE A 115 -9.28 -7.53 -6.68
C PHE A 115 -9.04 -8.95 -6.18
N TYR A 116 -9.51 -9.92 -6.93
CA TYR A 116 -9.21 -11.33 -6.71
C TYR A 116 -8.34 -11.82 -7.86
N GLU A 117 -7.13 -12.27 -7.52
CA GLU A 117 -6.20 -12.88 -8.47
C GLU A 117 -6.19 -14.39 -8.23
N CYS A 118 -6.62 -15.13 -9.24
CA CYS A 118 -6.74 -16.59 -9.18
C CYS A 118 -5.41 -17.25 -9.53
N ILE A 119 -5.18 -18.46 -9.01
CA ILE A 119 -4.00 -19.27 -9.37
C ILE A 119 -3.93 -19.54 -10.89
N ASP A 120 -5.09 -19.67 -11.54
CA ASP A 120 -5.20 -19.92 -12.99
C ASP A 120 -5.03 -18.66 -13.86
N GLY A 121 -4.64 -17.52 -13.26
CA GLY A 121 -4.43 -16.26 -13.96
C GLY A 121 -5.71 -15.48 -14.30
N LYS A 122 -6.88 -15.93 -13.84
CA LYS A 122 -8.13 -15.16 -13.93
C LYS A 122 -8.15 -14.05 -12.89
N GLU A 123 -8.77 -12.93 -13.24
CA GLU A 123 -8.91 -11.79 -12.35
C GLU A 123 -10.37 -11.37 -12.23
N TYR A 124 -10.81 -11.07 -11.02
CA TYR A 124 -12.14 -10.52 -10.76
C TYR A 124 -12.02 -9.23 -9.96
N VAL A 125 -12.74 -8.19 -10.41
CA VAL A 125 -12.68 -6.86 -9.81
C VAL A 125 -14.07 -6.42 -9.39
N TYR A 126 -14.22 -6.10 -8.11
CA TYR A 126 -15.46 -5.57 -7.55
C TYR A 126 -15.24 -4.15 -7.03
N SER A 127 -16.07 -3.22 -7.48
CA SER A 127 -15.98 -1.80 -7.17
C SER A 127 -17.17 -1.36 -6.33
N PHE A 128 -16.93 -0.66 -5.22
CA PHE A 128 -17.97 -0.16 -4.33
C PHE A 128 -17.71 1.30 -3.95
N MET A 129 -18.73 2.14 -4.00
CA MET A 129 -18.64 3.50 -3.47
C MET A 129 -18.65 3.46 -1.93
N ARG A 130 -17.80 4.27 -1.31
CA ARG A 130 -17.86 4.51 0.13
C ARG A 130 -19.09 5.37 0.41
N LYS A 131 -19.90 4.97 1.39
CA LYS A 131 -21.07 5.72 1.84
C LYS A 131 -20.72 6.56 3.06
#